data_AF-A2F5B1-F1
#
_entry.id   AF-A2F5B1-F1
#
_cell.length_a   1.000
_cell.length_b   1.000
_cell.length_c   1.000
_cell.angle_alpha   90.00
_cell.angle_beta   90.00
_cell.angle_gamma   90.00
#
_symmetry.space_group_name_H-M   'P 1'
#
loop_
_entity.id
_entity.type
_entity.pdbx_description
1 polymer ?
#
loop_
_entity_poly.entity_id
_entity_poly.type
_entity_poly.pdbx_seq_one_letter_code
_entity_poly.pdbx_strand_id
1 'polypeptide(L)'
;MRSYYTLYKMIYEEFHPDIFKEGPNPLNYFLCKELNIPVLDLKIKGKFDKYESKNYSLEIHEPKSIFRAIMENDKETFIGLASNDGFDPKMTIKSDLYPDEGGNFSLIDLCCYHGAVDCFKFLRTEFNSFIGPECLWHSFLGGNQEIMHECLKEYDPDYESMKHSIISHNIDFITYLANEYDLEIQLFYCGIYNNL
;
A
#
# COMPACT_ATOMS: atom_id res chain seq x y z
N MET A 1 2.57 -8.60 -0.91
CA MET A 1 1.66 -9.49 -0.16
C MET A 1 2.29 -10.82 0.25
N ARG A 2 2.87 -11.61 -0.67
CA ARG A 2 3.50 -12.91 -0.33
C ARG A 2 4.44 -12.89 0.87
N SER A 3 5.41 -11.96 0.89
CA SER A 3 6.38 -11.88 2.00
C SER A 3 5.70 -11.62 3.35
N TYR A 4 4.70 -10.73 3.39
CA TYR A 4 3.89 -10.48 4.58
C TYR A 4 3.11 -11.72 5.01
N TYR A 5 2.50 -12.43 4.05
CA TYR A 5 1.80 -13.68 4.34
C TYR A 5 2.72 -14.77 4.88
N THR A 6 3.94 -14.91 4.34
CA THR A 6 4.95 -15.85 4.85
C THR A 6 5.25 -15.56 6.32
N LEU A 7 5.54 -14.30 6.67
CA LEU A 7 5.79 -13.90 8.06
C LEU A 7 4.56 -14.14 8.94
N TYR A 8 3.38 -13.74 8.47
CA TYR A 8 2.12 -13.92 9.19
C TYR A 8 1.84 -15.39 9.51
N LYS A 9 2.06 -16.28 8.53
CA LYS A 9 1.93 -17.73 8.71
C LYS A 9 2.94 -18.27 9.71
N MET A 10 4.21 -17.87 9.63
CA MET A 10 5.24 -18.29 10.60
C MET A 10 4.86 -17.90 12.03
N ILE A 11 4.39 -16.67 12.24
CA ILE A 11 3.92 -16.20 13.55
C ILE A 11 2.73 -17.05 14.03
N TYR A 12 1.80 -17.38 13.12
CA TYR A 12 0.66 -18.21 13.49
C TYR A 12 1.05 -19.64 13.87
N GLU A 13 1.98 -20.24 13.13
CA GLU A 13 2.46 -21.61 13.39
C GLU A 13 3.25 -21.70 14.70
N GLU A 14 3.96 -20.64 15.08
CA GLU A 14 4.76 -20.62 16.31
C GLU A 14 3.93 -20.24 17.55
N PHE A 15 3.08 -19.21 17.45
CA PHE A 15 2.42 -18.61 18.61
C PHE A 15 0.91 -18.87 18.70
N HIS A 16 0.28 -19.35 17.61
CA HIS A 16 -1.16 -19.61 17.53
C HIS A 16 -2.04 -18.46 18.06
N PRO A 17 -1.81 -17.21 17.63
CA PRO A 17 -2.61 -16.08 18.07
C PRO A 17 -4.06 -16.21 17.59
N ASP A 18 -4.98 -15.51 18.26
CA ASP A 18 -6.34 -15.34 17.76
C ASP A 18 -6.33 -14.42 16.53
N ILE A 19 -6.39 -15.04 15.34
CA ILE A 19 -6.32 -14.36 14.05
C ILE A 19 -7.54 -13.45 13.78
N PHE A 20 -8.62 -13.55 14.54
CA PHE A 20 -9.83 -12.76 14.35
C PHE A 20 -9.99 -11.62 15.35
N LYS A 21 -9.03 -11.43 16.26
CA LYS A 21 -9.05 -10.37 17.27
C LYS A 21 -9.24 -8.97 16.67
N GLU A 22 -8.61 -8.71 15.52
CA GLU A 22 -8.69 -7.44 14.79
C GLU A 22 -9.71 -7.46 13.63
N GLY A 23 -10.49 -8.55 13.52
CA GLY A 23 -11.48 -8.75 12.47
C GLY A 23 -10.95 -9.47 11.21
N PRO A 24 -11.83 -9.73 10.22
CA PRO A 24 -11.46 -10.44 9.00
C PRO A 24 -10.66 -9.56 8.04
N ASN A 25 -9.53 -10.07 7.56
CA ASN A 25 -8.70 -9.45 6.53
C ASN A 25 -8.25 -10.49 5.47
N PRO A 26 -7.62 -10.07 4.36
CA PRO A 26 -7.16 -11.00 3.32
C PRO A 26 -6.13 -12.04 3.80
N LEU A 27 -5.22 -11.71 4.72
CA LEU A 27 -4.23 -12.65 5.26
C LEU A 27 -4.91 -13.77 6.05
N ASN A 28 -5.92 -13.44 6.87
CA ASN A 28 -6.72 -14.43 7.60
C ASN A 28 -7.40 -15.40 6.65
N TYR A 29 -7.95 -14.89 5.55
CA TYR A 29 -8.59 -15.71 4.52
C TYR A 29 -7.61 -16.71 3.90
N PHE A 30 -6.43 -16.26 3.47
CA PHE A 30 -5.42 -17.15 2.91
C PHE A 30 -4.96 -18.20 3.92
N LEU A 31 -4.71 -17.80 5.16
CA LEU A 31 -4.25 -18.68 6.23
C LEU A 31 -5.29 -19.76 6.54
N CYS A 32 -6.56 -19.38 6.72
CA CYS A 32 -7.64 -20.32 6.98
C CYS A 32 -7.83 -21.30 5.82
N LYS A 33 -7.75 -20.82 4.58
CA LYS A 33 -7.88 -21.66 3.37
C LYS A 33 -6.72 -22.65 3.26
N GLU A 34 -5.49 -22.22 3.53
CA GLU A 34 -4.30 -23.07 3.42
C GLU A 34 -4.24 -24.12 4.55
N LEU A 35 -4.54 -23.72 5.79
CA LEU A 35 -4.46 -24.59 6.96
C LEU A 35 -5.77 -25.32 7.28
N ASN A 36 -6.81 -25.16 6.45
CA ASN A 36 -8.16 -25.70 6.67
C ASN A 36 -8.75 -25.34 8.05
N ILE A 37 -8.52 -24.10 8.51
CA ILE A 37 -9.05 -23.61 9.79
C ILE A 37 -10.56 -23.37 9.64
N PRO A 38 -11.41 -23.98 10.49
CA PRO A 38 -12.85 -23.76 10.44
C PRO A 38 -13.24 -22.32 10.77
N VAL A 39 -14.06 -21.71 9.92
CA VAL A 39 -14.63 -20.37 10.14
C VAL A 39 -16.12 -20.52 10.49
N LEU A 40 -16.43 -20.37 11.78
CA LEU A 40 -17.79 -20.56 12.29
C LEU A 40 -18.61 -19.26 12.35
N ASP A 41 -17.95 -18.11 12.46
CA ASP A 41 -18.61 -16.81 12.48
C ASP A 41 -19.15 -16.46 11.08
N LEU A 42 -20.45 -16.20 11.00
CA LEU A 42 -21.14 -15.91 9.74
C LEU A 42 -20.73 -14.58 9.10
N LYS A 43 -20.33 -13.57 9.89
CA LYS A 43 -19.85 -12.29 9.36
C LYS A 43 -18.47 -12.46 8.72
N ILE A 44 -17.58 -13.21 9.37
CA ILE A 44 -16.26 -13.55 8.83
C ILE A 44 -16.42 -14.38 7.56
N LYS A 45 -17.29 -15.41 7.59
CA LYS A 45 -17.57 -16.24 6.42
C LYS A 45 -18.06 -15.42 5.23
N GLY A 46 -19.00 -14.50 5.45
CA GLY A 46 -19.48 -13.60 4.39
C GLY A 46 -18.39 -12.71 3.79
N LYS A 47 -17.39 -12.28 4.58
CA LYS A 47 -16.21 -11.56 4.06
C LYS A 47 -15.30 -12.49 3.25
N PHE A 48 -15.12 -13.73 3.66
CA PHE A 48 -14.31 -14.71 2.93
C PHE A 48 -14.97 -15.09 1.60
N ASP A 49 -16.30 -15.27 1.58
CA ASP A 49 -17.05 -15.49 0.33
C ASP A 49 -16.90 -14.30 -0.64
N LYS A 50 -16.81 -13.07 -0.12
CA LYS A 50 -16.49 -11.88 -0.92
C LYS A 50 -15.07 -11.94 -1.50
N TYR A 51 -14.08 -12.42 -0.75
CA TYR A 51 -12.71 -12.56 -1.24
C TYR A 51 -12.60 -13.66 -2.31
N GLU A 52 -13.28 -14.79 -2.10
CA GLU A 52 -13.35 -15.90 -3.07
C GLU A 52 -14.02 -15.44 -4.37
N SER A 53 -15.18 -14.78 -4.30
CA SER A 53 -15.89 -14.29 -5.50
C SER A 53 -15.13 -13.22 -6.28
N LYS A 54 -14.22 -12.49 -5.63
CA LYS A 54 -13.30 -11.54 -6.28
C LYS A 54 -11.98 -12.18 -6.72
N ASN A 55 -11.82 -13.50 -6.60
CA ASN A 55 -10.59 -14.24 -6.93
C ASN A 55 -9.34 -13.66 -6.25
N TYR A 56 -9.43 -13.33 -4.96
CA TYR A 56 -8.29 -12.79 -4.21
C TYR A 56 -7.12 -13.78 -4.24
N SER A 57 -5.93 -13.26 -4.53
CA SER A 57 -4.69 -14.02 -4.63
C SER A 57 -3.57 -13.36 -3.83
N LEU A 58 -2.59 -14.16 -3.41
CA LEU A 58 -1.33 -13.63 -2.87
C LEU A 58 -0.53 -12.87 -3.94
N GLU A 59 -0.82 -13.11 -5.22
CA GLU A 59 -0.43 -12.23 -6.32
C GLU A 59 -1.46 -11.10 -6.43
N ILE A 60 -1.10 -9.91 -5.95
CA ILE A 60 -1.99 -8.73 -5.94
C ILE A 60 -2.40 -8.35 -7.37
N HIS A 61 -1.43 -8.39 -8.29
CA HIS A 61 -1.60 -8.00 -9.69
C HIS A 61 -1.17 -9.13 -10.61
N GLU A 62 -1.85 -9.25 -11.74
CA GLU A 62 -1.52 -10.22 -12.78
C GLU A 62 -0.08 -10.01 -13.28
N PRO A 63 0.66 -11.10 -13.60
CA PRO A 63 1.98 -11.00 -14.21
C PRO A 63 1.94 -10.15 -15.47
N LYS A 64 2.96 -9.31 -15.68
CA LYS A 64 3.08 -8.40 -16.84
C LYS A 64 1.98 -7.33 -16.95
N SER A 65 1.24 -7.05 -15.87
CA SER A 65 0.37 -5.87 -15.80
C SER A 65 1.16 -4.61 -15.43
N ILE A 66 0.64 -3.43 -15.80
CA ILE A 66 1.26 -2.14 -15.47
C ILE A 66 1.34 -1.94 -13.94
N PHE A 67 0.33 -2.40 -13.22
CA PHE A 67 0.27 -2.33 -11.76
C PHE A 67 1.32 -3.22 -11.09
N ARG A 68 1.60 -4.40 -11.68
CA ARG A 68 2.69 -5.26 -11.23
C ARG A 68 4.04 -4.60 -11.47
N ALA A 69 4.25 -4.00 -12.64
CA ALA A 69 5.47 -3.28 -12.96
C ALA A 69 5.74 -2.13 -11.97
N ILE A 70 4.71 -1.37 -11.57
CA ILE A 70 4.84 -0.37 -10.50
C ILE A 70 5.21 -1.03 -9.17
N MET A 71 4.47 -2.06 -8.75
CA MET A 71 4.70 -2.72 -7.46
C MET A 71 6.13 -3.27 -7.31
N GLU A 72 6.77 -3.65 -8.42
CA GLU A 72 8.15 -4.17 -8.45
C GLU A 72 9.19 -3.12 -8.86
N ASN A 73 8.78 -1.87 -9.11
CA ASN A 73 9.60 -0.82 -9.71
C ASN A 73 10.31 -1.25 -11.01
N ASP A 74 9.65 -2.13 -11.80
CA ASP A 74 10.16 -2.61 -13.08
C ASP A 74 9.86 -1.61 -14.20
N LYS A 75 10.79 -0.66 -14.37
CA LYS A 75 10.71 0.37 -15.40
C LYS A 75 10.68 -0.18 -16.82
N GLU A 76 11.39 -1.26 -17.12
CA GLU A 76 11.48 -1.79 -18.48
C GLU A 76 10.13 -2.35 -18.92
N THR A 77 9.51 -3.18 -18.08
CA THR A 77 8.15 -3.69 -18.32
C THR A 77 7.15 -2.54 -18.36
N PHE A 78 7.27 -1.55 -17.46
CA PHE A 78 6.40 -0.38 -17.46
C PHE A 78 6.44 0.36 -18.80
N ILE A 79 7.64 0.70 -19.31
CA ILE A 79 7.82 1.41 -20.58
C ILE A 79 7.24 0.60 -21.75
N GLY A 80 7.52 -0.70 -21.79
CA GLY A 80 6.99 -1.58 -22.84
C GLY A 80 5.46 -1.60 -22.87
N LEU A 81 4.81 -1.55 -21.71
CA LEU A 81 3.35 -1.49 -21.60
C LEU A 81 2.80 -0.09 -21.93
N ALA A 82 3.47 0.96 -21.45
CA ALA A 82 3.07 2.35 -21.64
C ALA A 82 3.25 2.86 -23.08
N SER A 83 4.08 2.19 -23.88
CA SER A 83 4.32 2.54 -25.29
C SER A 83 3.26 2.01 -26.26
N ASN A 84 2.26 1.25 -25.78
CA ASN A 84 1.20 0.73 -26.63
C ASN A 84 0.16 1.82 -26.96
N ASP A 85 -0.38 1.80 -28.19
CA ASP A 85 -1.33 2.81 -28.72
C ASP A 85 -2.63 2.99 -27.89
N GLY A 86 -2.90 2.10 -26.92
CA GLY A 86 -4.07 2.16 -26.03
C GLY A 86 -3.76 2.50 -24.58
N PHE A 87 -2.52 2.87 -24.25
CA PHE A 87 -2.15 3.21 -22.88
C PHE A 87 -2.80 4.53 -22.44
N ASP A 88 -3.51 4.51 -21.31
CA ASP A 88 -4.06 5.69 -20.67
C ASP A 88 -3.23 6.05 -19.42
N PRO A 89 -2.42 7.13 -19.43
CA PRO A 89 -1.63 7.53 -18.27
C PRO A 89 -2.48 8.00 -17.08
N LYS A 90 -3.79 8.22 -17.27
CA LYS A 90 -4.74 8.62 -16.23
C LYS A 90 -5.54 7.45 -15.67
N MET A 91 -5.22 6.22 -16.09
CA MET A 91 -5.92 5.04 -15.58
C MET A 91 -5.77 4.93 -14.07
N THR A 92 -6.81 4.42 -13.43
CA THR A 92 -6.86 4.23 -11.98
C THR A 92 -7.27 2.81 -11.62
N ILE A 93 -6.90 2.35 -10.43
CA ILE A 93 -7.33 1.07 -9.88
C ILE A 93 -8.11 1.27 -8.59
N LYS A 94 -9.17 0.47 -8.43
CA LYS A 94 -9.87 0.29 -7.16
C LYS A 94 -9.67 -1.14 -6.68
N SER A 95 -9.08 -1.32 -5.51
CA SER A 95 -8.85 -2.64 -4.93
C SER A 95 -8.95 -2.59 -3.42
N ASP A 96 -9.70 -3.51 -2.81
CA ASP A 96 -9.75 -3.65 -1.34
C ASP A 96 -8.41 -4.19 -0.75
N LEU A 97 -7.37 -4.39 -1.59
CA LEU A 97 -6.00 -4.71 -1.17
C LEU A 97 -5.12 -3.48 -0.92
N TYR A 98 -5.62 -2.29 -1.27
CA TYR A 98 -5.01 -1.01 -0.90
C TYR A 98 -5.87 -0.34 0.19
N PRO A 99 -5.28 0.56 1.01
CA PRO A 99 -6.04 1.33 2.00
C PRO A 99 -7.22 2.03 1.35
N ASP A 100 -8.40 1.94 1.97
CA ASP A 100 -9.60 2.62 1.50
C ASP A 100 -9.58 4.07 2.00
N GLU A 101 -8.80 4.90 1.31
CA GLU A 101 -8.75 6.36 1.51
C GLU A 101 -9.86 7.09 0.73
N GLY A 102 -10.90 6.38 0.30
CA GLY A 102 -12.06 6.98 -0.34
C GLY A 102 -11.90 7.27 -1.85
N GLY A 103 -10.84 6.77 -2.49
CA GLY A 103 -10.52 7.05 -3.89
C GLY A 103 -10.02 5.85 -4.70
N ASN A 104 -9.89 6.05 -6.01
CA ASN A 104 -9.13 5.14 -6.86
C ASN A 104 -7.66 5.59 -6.88
N PHE A 105 -6.73 4.66 -6.91
CA PHE A 105 -5.31 4.98 -7.04
C PHE A 105 -4.97 5.22 -8.51
N SER A 106 -4.41 6.38 -8.83
CA SER A 106 -3.76 6.60 -10.12
C SER A 106 -2.42 5.85 -10.19
N LEU A 107 -1.82 5.80 -11.38
CA LEU A 107 -0.50 5.20 -11.57
C LEU A 107 0.58 5.89 -10.72
N ILE A 108 0.49 7.21 -10.54
CA ILE A 108 1.47 7.96 -9.74
C ILE A 108 1.26 7.76 -8.24
N ASP A 109 0.01 7.65 -7.77
CA ASP A 109 -0.31 7.29 -6.38
C ASP A 109 0.28 5.93 -6.03
N LEU A 110 0.13 4.95 -6.94
CA LEU A 110 0.72 3.63 -6.78
C LEU A 110 2.25 3.68 -6.75
N CYS A 111 2.88 4.54 -7.56
CA CYS A 111 4.33 4.69 -7.50
C CYS A 111 4.78 5.24 -6.15
N CYS A 112 4.04 6.22 -5.59
CA CYS A 112 4.32 6.76 -4.26
C CYS A 112 4.13 5.70 -3.17
N TYR A 113 3.01 4.97 -3.23
CA TYR A 113 2.67 3.92 -2.26
C TYR A 113 3.68 2.76 -2.25
N HIS A 114 4.19 2.35 -3.42
CA HIS A 114 5.16 1.24 -3.53
C HIS A 114 6.62 1.70 -3.53
N GLY A 115 6.89 3.01 -3.49
CA GLY A 115 8.26 3.53 -3.61
C GLY A 115 8.91 3.28 -4.98
N ALA A 116 8.10 3.19 -6.04
CA ALA A 116 8.52 2.85 -7.40
C ALA A 116 9.11 4.05 -8.15
N VAL A 117 10.29 4.49 -7.72
CA VAL A 117 10.92 5.75 -8.18
C VAL A 117 11.19 5.79 -9.68
N ASP A 118 11.52 4.67 -10.31
CA ASP A 118 11.86 4.63 -11.72
C ASP A 118 10.60 4.77 -12.60
N CYS A 119 9.52 4.10 -12.20
CA CYS A 119 8.20 4.27 -12.81
C CYS A 119 7.64 5.69 -12.56
N PHE A 120 7.81 6.23 -11.34
CA PHE A 120 7.42 7.60 -10.99
C PHE A 120 8.09 8.63 -11.91
N LYS A 121 9.42 8.57 -12.05
CA LYS A 121 10.20 9.47 -12.90
C LYS A 121 9.75 9.42 -14.36
N PHE A 122 9.48 8.21 -14.85
CA PHE A 122 8.97 8.03 -16.21
C PHE A 122 7.61 8.70 -16.39
N LEU A 123 6.66 8.49 -15.46
CA LEU A 123 5.35 9.13 -15.48
C LEU A 123 5.43 10.66 -15.45
N ARG A 124 6.32 11.23 -14.61
CA ARG A 124 6.54 12.68 -14.55
C ARG A 124 7.18 13.23 -15.83
N THR A 125 8.14 12.51 -16.42
CA THR A 125 8.88 12.98 -17.60
C THR A 125 8.06 12.89 -18.87
N GLU A 126 7.45 11.73 -19.14
CA GLU A 126 6.77 11.48 -20.43
C GLU A 126 5.34 12.01 -20.45
N PHE A 127 4.63 11.95 -19.32
CA PHE A 127 3.20 12.27 -19.28
C PHE A 127 2.87 13.50 -18.43
N ASN A 128 3.87 14.09 -17.77
CA ASN A 128 3.67 15.15 -16.77
C ASN A 128 2.56 14.78 -15.77
N SER A 129 2.53 13.51 -15.32
CA SER A 129 1.49 12.99 -14.44
C SER A 129 1.34 13.84 -13.18
N PHE A 130 0.13 14.32 -12.90
CA PHE A 130 -0.16 15.24 -11.80
C PHE A 130 0.16 14.61 -10.44
N ILE A 131 0.90 15.32 -9.59
CA ILE A 131 1.15 14.93 -8.19
C ILE A 131 0.01 15.53 -7.35
N GLY A 132 -0.83 14.68 -6.76
CA GLY A 132 -1.85 15.08 -5.79
C GLY A 132 -1.30 15.14 -4.36
N PRO A 133 -2.02 15.77 -3.41
CA PRO A 133 -1.67 15.74 -1.99
C PRO A 133 -1.49 14.32 -1.45
N GLU A 134 -2.31 13.38 -1.90
CA GLU A 134 -2.28 11.96 -1.50
C GLU A 134 -0.97 11.28 -1.87
N CYS A 135 -0.30 11.71 -2.95
CA CYS A 135 1.02 11.22 -3.32
C CYS A 135 2.04 11.49 -2.21
N LEU A 136 1.99 12.65 -1.54
CA LEU A 136 2.89 12.96 -0.44
C LEU A 136 2.66 12.00 0.73
N TRP A 137 1.41 11.78 1.12
CA TRP A 137 1.06 10.85 2.20
C TRP A 137 1.50 9.42 1.89
N HIS A 138 1.21 8.94 0.69
CA HIS A 138 1.63 7.61 0.23
C HIS A 138 3.15 7.48 0.10
N SER A 139 3.89 8.57 -0.19
CA SER A 139 5.36 8.51 -0.26
C SER A 139 6.01 8.14 1.07
N PHE A 140 5.40 8.51 2.20
CA PHE A 140 5.84 8.08 3.53
C PHE A 140 5.61 6.58 3.76
N LEU A 141 4.53 6.00 3.21
CA LEU A 141 4.32 4.55 3.23
C LEU A 141 5.33 3.80 2.35
N GLY A 142 5.58 4.32 1.14
CA GLY A 142 6.50 3.70 0.19
C GLY A 142 7.97 3.80 0.61
N GLY A 143 8.32 4.76 1.47
CA GLY A 143 9.64 4.86 2.05
C GLY A 143 10.75 5.32 1.10
N ASN A 144 10.40 5.71 -0.12
CA ASN A 144 11.36 6.21 -1.09
C ASN A 144 11.56 7.72 -0.92
N GLN A 145 12.70 8.11 -0.37
CA GLN A 145 13.03 9.52 -0.07
C GLN A 145 13.04 10.41 -1.33
N GLU A 146 13.41 9.87 -2.49
CA GLU A 146 13.42 10.66 -3.72
C GLU A 146 12.00 11.03 -4.17
N ILE A 147 11.06 10.07 -4.14
CA ILE A 147 9.65 10.35 -4.42
C ILE A 147 9.09 11.34 -3.38
N MET A 148 9.38 11.11 -2.10
CA MET A 148 8.94 12.00 -1.01
C MET A 148 9.42 13.43 -1.24
N HIS A 149 10.70 13.63 -1.54
CA HIS A 149 11.24 14.96 -1.82
C HIS A 149 10.66 15.62 -3.07
N GLU A 150 10.31 14.86 -4.11
CA GLU A 150 9.57 15.42 -5.25
C GLU A 150 8.16 15.87 -4.84
N CYS A 151 7.45 15.10 -4.01
CA CYS A 151 6.12 15.49 -3.53
C CYS A 151 6.16 16.72 -2.61
N LEU A 152 7.20 16.84 -1.77
CA LEU A 152 7.43 17.98 -0.87
C LEU A 152 7.69 19.31 -1.58
N LYS A 153 8.02 19.29 -2.88
CA LYS A 153 8.14 20.52 -3.67
C LYS A 153 6.77 21.12 -4.02
N GLU A 154 5.73 20.30 -4.01
CA GLU A 154 4.37 20.68 -4.42
C GLU A 154 3.46 20.93 -3.21
N TYR A 155 3.68 20.22 -2.10
CA TYR A 155 2.84 20.28 -0.90
C TYR A 155 3.66 20.24 0.39
N ASP A 156 3.23 21.04 1.38
CA ASP A 156 3.75 20.94 2.74
C ASP A 156 3.13 19.71 3.46
N PRO A 157 3.90 18.99 4.30
CA PRO A 157 3.37 17.95 5.16
C PRO A 157 2.28 18.43 6.10
N ASP A 158 1.34 17.54 6.36
CA ASP A 158 0.22 17.79 7.26
C ASP A 158 0.01 16.63 8.26
N TYR A 159 -1.12 16.68 8.95
CA TYR A 159 -1.54 15.64 9.87
C TYR A 159 -1.60 14.24 9.22
N GLU A 160 -2.01 14.16 7.95
CA GLU A 160 -2.07 12.88 7.24
C GLU A 160 -0.65 12.38 6.92
N SER A 161 0.30 13.24 6.57
CA SER A 161 1.73 12.86 6.45
C SER A 161 2.27 12.22 7.74
N MET A 162 1.94 12.80 8.90
CA MET A 162 2.36 12.26 10.20
C MET A 162 1.72 10.89 10.46
N LYS A 163 0.42 10.75 10.25
CA LYS A 163 -0.30 9.48 10.37
C LYS A 163 0.30 8.39 9.47
N HIS A 164 0.59 8.71 8.21
CA HIS A 164 1.19 7.75 7.28
C HIS A 164 2.62 7.35 7.68
N SER A 165 3.40 8.27 8.24
CA SER A 165 4.73 7.96 8.81
C SER A 165 4.66 7.04 10.03
N ILE A 166 3.61 7.15 10.84
CA ILE A 166 3.34 6.22 11.95
C ILE A 166 2.94 4.84 11.41
N ILE A 167 2.06 4.80 10.40
CA ILE A 167 1.65 3.54 9.75
C ILE A 167 2.84 2.81 9.14
N SER A 168 3.81 3.54 8.59
CA SER A 168 5.01 2.96 7.98
C SER A 168 6.02 2.42 9.01
N HIS A 169 5.80 2.63 10.32
CA HIS A 169 6.74 2.29 11.40
C HIS A 169 8.15 2.85 11.16
N ASN A 170 8.26 4.03 10.52
CA ASN A 170 9.55 4.65 10.22
C ASN A 170 9.79 5.85 11.15
N ILE A 171 10.55 5.62 12.22
CA ILE A 171 10.85 6.64 13.23
C ILE A 171 11.62 7.84 12.65
N ASP A 172 12.40 7.64 11.59
CA ASP A 172 13.14 8.73 10.95
C ASP A 172 12.18 9.71 10.29
N PHE A 173 11.11 9.22 9.65
CA PHE A 173 10.07 10.06 9.07
C PHE A 173 9.25 10.80 10.13
N ILE A 174 8.88 10.12 11.22
CA ILE A 174 8.16 10.74 12.33
C ILE A 174 9.00 11.88 12.93
N THR A 175 10.29 11.62 13.15
CA THR A 175 11.23 12.59 13.72
C THR A 175 11.49 13.75 12.76
N TYR A 176 11.63 13.47 11.47
CA TYR A 176 11.76 14.48 10.42
C TYR A 176 10.56 15.43 10.41
N LEU A 177 9.33 14.89 10.40
CA LEU A 177 8.11 15.69 10.40
C LEU A 177 7.95 16.53 11.67
N ALA A 178 8.27 15.97 12.84
CA ALA A 178 8.20 16.70 14.10
C ALA A 178 9.23 17.83 14.19
N ASN A 179 10.46 17.61 13.72
CA ASN A 179 11.53 18.60 13.88
C ASN A 179 11.55 19.67 12.79
N GLU A 180 11.32 19.28 11.53
CA GLU A 180 11.45 20.19 10.39
C GLU A 180 10.15 20.95 10.08
N TYR A 181 9.00 20.38 10.44
CA TYR A 181 7.67 20.96 10.17
C TYR A 181 6.85 21.25 11.44
N ASP A 182 7.41 21.00 12.64
CA ASP A 182 6.73 21.20 13.93
C ASP A 182 5.37 20.47 14.03
N LEU A 183 5.25 19.30 13.38
CA LEU A 183 4.03 18.51 13.41
C LEU A 183 3.93 17.70 14.71
N GLU A 184 2.78 17.79 15.38
CA GLU A 184 2.51 17.04 16.60
C GLU A 184 2.42 15.53 16.32
N ILE A 185 3.19 14.74 17.08
CA ILE A 185 3.15 13.28 17.01
C ILE A 185 1.80 12.78 17.55
N GLN A 186 1.06 12.12 16.69
CA GLN A 186 -0.29 11.63 16.98
C GLN A 186 -0.26 10.32 17.78
N LEU A 187 -0.08 10.42 19.10
CA LEU A 187 0.02 9.27 20.02
C LEU A 187 -1.14 8.28 19.91
N PHE A 188 -2.34 8.76 19.53
CA PHE A 188 -3.49 7.91 19.27
C PHE A 188 -3.21 6.87 18.17
N TYR A 189 -2.59 7.29 17.05
CA TYR A 189 -2.21 6.38 15.98
C TYR A 189 -1.04 5.49 16.38
N CYS A 190 -0.10 5.97 17.20
CA CYS A 190 0.95 5.11 17.72
C CYS A 190 0.37 3.92 18.49
N GLY A 191 -0.67 4.15 19.29
CA GLY A 191 -1.40 3.08 19.99
C GLY A 191 -2.16 2.15 19.04
N ILE A 192 -2.85 2.68 18.02
CA ILE A 192 -3.59 1.87 17.04
C ILE A 192 -2.66 0.94 16.26
N TYR A 193 -1.55 1.48 15.77
CA TYR A 193 -0.62 0.76 14.91
C TYR A 193 0.50 0.08 15.70
N ASN A 194 0.45 0.07 17.04
CA ASN A 194 1.46 -0.57 17.89
C ASN A 194 2.90 -0.05 17.63
N ASN A 195 3.04 1.25 17.41
CA ASN A 195 4.34 1.96 17.41
C ASN A 195 4.72 2.29 18.87
N LEU A 196 5.11 1.27 19.64
CA LEU A 196 5.46 1.35 21.05
C LEU A 196 6.97 1.20 21.29
#